data_AF-A0A1V6E1M3-F1
#
_entry.id   AF-A0A1V6E1M3-F1
#
_cell.length_a   1.000
_cell.length_b   1.000
_cell.length_c   1.000
_cell.angle_alpha   90.00
_cell.angle_beta   90.00
_cell.angle_gamma   90.00
#
_symmetry.space_group_name_H-M   'P 1'
#
loop_
_entity.id
_entity.type
_entity.pdbx_description
1 polymer ?
#
loop_
_entity_poly.entity_id
_entity_poly.type
_entity_poly.pdbx_seq_one_letter_code
_entity_poly.pdbx_strand_id
1 'polypeptide(L)'
;MKKLGFITITIVSLAITVTILGCPNLAKSQNHNPSITTDLPASHSLEVGQSFTFSVVAIDEDADTLSYAWKESSDGTNWLAVGSNSSSYSFSKSNAGTWKVKVIVDDGKGGSVTSTVSTITVNVRVPQNHNPSITTDLPASHSLEVGQSFTFSVVAIDEDADTLSYAWKESSDGTNWLAVGSNSSSYSFSKSNAGTWKVKVIVDDGKGGSVTSTVSTITVNVTPIFTVVYDGNGATSGSVPIDRTDYGSGYIVTVLDNIGNLEKTGYTFAGWNTSPLGTGITYNANDKIIINNSSIILYAKWQAVSKMFEHEYNDTYQYANEIVENIPMEFRLNSTFDQDWFKFYLTMNKLMQLDFIVPSDITGLWTIYVYDPDMTILSQTNWDSSESKPVIPCNKTGYYYIRITAFSNGFMHNDSFVQIKFTISPWNF
;
A
#
# COMPACT_ATOMS: atom_id res chain seq x y z
N MET A 1 -44.95 -11.38 4.68
CA MET A 1 -46.28 -10.80 4.95
C MET A 1 -47.30 -11.53 4.08
N LYS A 2 -48.30 -12.15 4.72
CA LYS A 2 -49.54 -12.79 4.21
C LYS A 2 -49.53 -13.38 2.79
N LYS A 3 -49.27 -14.69 2.69
CA LYS A 3 -49.87 -15.56 1.67
C LYS A 3 -51.40 -15.53 1.87
N LEU A 4 -52.14 -14.90 0.97
CA LEU A 4 -53.59 -15.09 0.89
C LEU A 4 -53.83 -16.46 0.27
N GLY A 5 -54.33 -17.38 1.08
CA GLY A 5 -54.80 -18.68 0.63
C GLY A 5 -56.00 -18.52 -0.30
N PHE A 6 -56.04 -19.36 -1.33
CA PHE A 6 -57.16 -19.50 -2.25
C PHE A 6 -58.47 -19.70 -1.47
N ILE A 7 -59.44 -18.83 -1.69
CA ILE A 7 -60.82 -19.04 -1.24
C ILE A 7 -61.48 -19.91 -2.30
N THR A 8 -61.56 -21.21 -2.03
CA THR A 8 -62.44 -22.11 -2.77
C THR A 8 -63.88 -21.81 -2.33
N ILE A 9 -64.62 -21.06 -3.14
CA ILE A 9 -66.07 -20.90 -2.94
C ILE A 9 -66.74 -22.15 -3.51
N THR A 10 -66.97 -23.14 -2.67
CA THR A 10 -67.87 -24.25 -3.00
C THR A 10 -69.31 -23.75 -2.81
N ILE A 11 -69.97 -23.38 -3.91
CA ILE A 11 -71.41 -23.13 -3.89
C ILE A 11 -72.09 -24.50 -3.77
N VAL A 12 -72.57 -24.83 -2.57
CA VAL A 12 -73.43 -26.00 -2.35
C VAL A 12 -74.81 -25.64 -2.90
N SER A 13 -75.21 -26.26 -4.01
CA SER A 13 -76.56 -26.09 -4.55
C SER A 13 -77.58 -26.67 -3.57
N LEU A 14 -78.37 -25.81 -2.94
CA LEU A 14 -79.51 -26.23 -2.13
C LEU A 14 -80.66 -26.59 -3.08
N ALA A 15 -80.95 -27.88 -3.24
CA ALA A 15 -82.15 -28.32 -3.97
C ALA A 15 -83.37 -28.11 -3.06
N ILE A 16 -84.21 -27.11 -3.37
CA ILE A 16 -85.53 -26.95 -2.76
C ILE A 16 -86.53 -27.67 -3.66
N THR A 17 -87.04 -28.82 -3.21
CA THR A 17 -88.14 -29.53 -3.88
C THR A 17 -89.47 -28.90 -3.43
N VAL A 18 -90.14 -28.17 -4.32
CA VAL A 18 -91.51 -27.68 -4.10
C VAL A 18 -92.48 -28.64 -4.79
N THR A 19 -93.35 -29.29 -4.01
CA THR A 19 -94.44 -30.13 -4.54
C THR A 19 -95.73 -29.29 -4.54
N ILE A 20 -96.27 -28.98 -5.71
CA ILE A 20 -97.59 -28.34 -5.85
C ILE A 20 -98.62 -29.43 -6.19
N LEU A 21 -99.58 -29.67 -5.28
CA LEU A 21 -100.79 -30.46 -5.57
C LEU A 21 -101.78 -29.59 -6.35
N GLY A 22 -102.24 -30.09 -7.49
CA GLY A 22 -102.82 -29.28 -8.56
C GLY A 22 -104.31 -28.93 -8.48
N CYS A 23 -104.80 -28.31 -9.57
CA CYS A 23 -106.12 -28.50 -10.18
C CYS A 23 -106.20 -27.79 -11.56
N PRO A 24 -107.19 -28.09 -12.42
CA PRO A 24 -107.05 -28.15 -13.88
C PRO A 24 -107.55 -26.90 -14.63
N ASN A 25 -106.85 -26.51 -15.71
CA ASN A 25 -107.40 -26.22 -17.04
C ASN A 25 -106.26 -25.90 -18.02
N LEU A 26 -106.21 -26.56 -19.18
CA LEU A 26 -105.27 -26.28 -20.27
C LEU A 26 -105.69 -25.00 -21.00
N ALA A 27 -105.27 -23.85 -20.48
CA ALA A 27 -104.85 -22.75 -21.32
C ALA A 27 -103.37 -22.99 -21.64
N LYS A 28 -102.95 -22.86 -22.90
CA LYS A 28 -101.54 -22.88 -23.27
C LYS A 28 -100.85 -21.78 -22.45
N SER A 29 -100.11 -22.14 -21.39
CA SER A 29 -99.37 -21.16 -20.59
C SER A 29 -98.45 -20.40 -21.55
N GLN A 30 -98.45 -19.08 -21.44
CA GLN A 30 -97.54 -18.27 -22.22
C GLN A 30 -96.13 -18.61 -21.75
N ASN A 31 -95.27 -19.03 -22.69
CA ASN A 31 -93.87 -19.32 -22.41
C ASN A 31 -93.14 -18.02 -22.04
N HIS A 32 -92.38 -18.05 -20.95
CA HIS A 32 -91.48 -16.97 -20.55
C HIS A 32 -90.07 -17.25 -21.08
N ASN A 33 -89.34 -16.19 -21.42
CA ASN A 33 -87.94 -16.36 -21.80
C ASN A 33 -87.09 -16.63 -20.55
N PRO A 34 -85.99 -17.38 -20.68
CA PRO A 34 -85.00 -17.49 -19.60
C PRO A 34 -84.41 -16.13 -19.23
N SER A 35 -83.97 -15.99 -17.98
CA SER A 35 -83.34 -14.78 -17.45
C SER A 35 -81.98 -15.10 -16.83
N ILE A 36 -80.95 -14.33 -17.21
CA ILE A 36 -79.60 -14.44 -16.62
C ILE A 36 -79.57 -13.64 -15.32
N THR A 37 -79.34 -14.32 -14.20
CA THR A 37 -79.20 -13.70 -12.86
C THR A 37 -77.76 -13.47 -12.46
N THR A 38 -76.81 -14.21 -13.06
CA THR A 38 -75.37 -13.94 -12.95
C THR A 38 -74.76 -13.98 -14.34
N ASP A 39 -74.39 -12.82 -14.84
CA ASP A 39 -73.83 -12.65 -16.18
C ASP A 39 -72.30 -12.81 -16.21
N LEU A 40 -71.75 -12.88 -17.41
CA LEU A 40 -70.30 -12.92 -17.63
C LEU A 40 -69.62 -11.64 -17.12
N PRO A 41 -68.35 -11.70 -16.70
CA PRO A 41 -67.59 -10.49 -16.42
C PRO A 41 -67.47 -9.64 -17.69
N ALA A 42 -67.55 -8.31 -17.58
CA ALA A 42 -67.42 -7.41 -18.74
C ALA A 42 -66.06 -7.56 -19.45
N SER A 43 -64.99 -7.81 -18.69
CA SER A 43 -63.66 -8.06 -19.23
C SER A 43 -62.78 -8.91 -18.32
N HIS A 44 -61.79 -9.57 -18.90
CA HIS A 44 -60.74 -10.29 -18.18
C HIS A 44 -59.40 -10.24 -18.95
N SER A 45 -58.28 -10.48 -18.27
CA SER A 45 -56.96 -10.53 -18.89
C SER A 45 -56.17 -11.75 -18.42
N LEU A 46 -55.53 -12.46 -19.35
CA LEU A 46 -54.72 -13.64 -19.07
C LEU A 46 -53.46 -13.67 -19.96
N GLU A 47 -52.51 -14.54 -19.66
CA GLU A 47 -51.32 -14.74 -20.49
C GLU A 47 -51.52 -15.90 -21.48
N VAL A 48 -50.80 -15.89 -22.62
CA VAL A 48 -50.84 -16.99 -23.60
C VAL A 48 -50.68 -18.34 -22.91
N GLY A 49 -51.59 -19.27 -23.19
CA GLY A 49 -51.61 -20.62 -22.61
C GLY A 49 -52.33 -20.76 -21.27
N GLN A 50 -52.65 -19.65 -20.57
CA GLN A 50 -53.52 -19.72 -19.40
C GLN A 50 -54.98 -19.98 -19.79
N SER A 51 -55.74 -20.55 -18.84
CA SER A 51 -57.17 -20.81 -19.00
C SER A 51 -58.00 -20.00 -18.01
N PHE A 52 -59.13 -19.48 -18.47
CA PHE A 52 -60.15 -18.85 -17.63
C PHE A 52 -61.50 -19.55 -17.84
N THR A 53 -62.19 -19.88 -16.76
CA THR A 53 -63.52 -20.53 -16.84
C THR A 53 -64.61 -19.51 -16.62
N PHE A 54 -65.39 -19.26 -17.67
CA PHE A 54 -66.64 -18.53 -17.59
C PHE A 54 -67.73 -19.40 -16.96
N SER A 55 -68.61 -18.77 -16.19
CA SER A 55 -69.86 -19.36 -15.73
C SER A 55 -70.99 -18.34 -15.84
N VAL A 56 -72.20 -18.83 -16.11
CA VAL A 56 -73.43 -18.04 -16.12
C VAL A 56 -74.47 -18.74 -15.23
N VAL A 57 -75.30 -17.97 -14.55
CA VAL A 57 -76.48 -18.50 -13.86
C VAL A 57 -77.72 -17.93 -14.56
N ALA A 58 -78.56 -18.82 -15.05
CA ALA A 58 -79.84 -18.49 -15.67
C ALA A 58 -80.96 -19.27 -14.98
N ILE A 59 -82.14 -18.65 -14.94
CA ILE A 59 -83.38 -19.25 -14.44
C ILE A 59 -84.45 -19.16 -15.51
N ASP A 60 -85.43 -20.04 -15.39
CA ASP A 60 -86.63 -20.03 -16.20
C ASP A 60 -87.85 -20.01 -15.27
N GLU A 61 -88.83 -19.13 -15.54
CA GLU A 61 -90.01 -18.97 -14.68
C GLU A 61 -90.97 -20.16 -14.79
N ASP A 62 -91.02 -20.79 -15.95
CA ASP A 62 -91.81 -21.98 -16.24
C ASP A 62 -91.08 -23.29 -15.83
N ALA A 63 -89.85 -23.16 -15.32
CA ALA A 63 -88.94 -24.24 -14.94
C ALA A 63 -88.58 -25.19 -16.10
N ASP A 64 -88.52 -24.65 -17.32
CA ASP A 64 -88.06 -25.39 -18.49
C ASP A 64 -86.56 -25.73 -18.43
N THR A 65 -86.16 -26.79 -19.15
CA THR A 65 -84.76 -27.22 -19.20
C THR A 65 -83.94 -26.30 -20.10
N LEU A 66 -82.90 -25.69 -19.54
CA LEU A 66 -82.05 -24.74 -20.25
C LEU A 66 -80.92 -25.40 -21.04
N SER A 67 -80.67 -24.87 -22.24
CA SER A 67 -79.52 -25.19 -23.07
C SER A 67 -78.63 -23.97 -23.29
N TYR A 68 -77.33 -24.19 -23.48
CA TYR A 68 -76.28 -23.18 -23.50
C TYR A 68 -75.47 -23.31 -24.80
N ALA A 69 -75.39 -22.22 -25.56
CA ALA A 69 -74.59 -22.12 -26.77
C ALA A 69 -73.53 -21.03 -26.64
N TRP A 70 -72.30 -21.43 -26.30
CA TRP A 70 -71.16 -20.52 -26.17
C TRP A 70 -70.62 -20.11 -27.54
N LYS A 71 -70.25 -18.83 -27.65
CA LYS A 71 -69.71 -18.24 -28.86
C LYS A 71 -68.50 -17.37 -28.58
N GLU A 72 -67.53 -17.45 -29.49
CA GLU A 72 -66.32 -16.64 -29.50
C GLU A 72 -66.19 -15.79 -30.75
N SER A 73 -65.53 -14.64 -30.63
CA SER A 73 -65.23 -13.76 -31.76
C SER A 73 -63.93 -12.98 -31.51
N SER A 74 -63.13 -12.73 -32.55
CA SER A 74 -61.97 -11.83 -32.48
C SER A 74 -62.31 -10.38 -32.87
N ASP A 75 -63.38 -10.16 -33.63
CA ASP A 75 -63.80 -8.84 -34.13
C ASP A 75 -65.09 -8.33 -33.46
N GLY A 76 -65.91 -9.23 -32.90
CA GLY A 76 -67.22 -8.95 -32.30
C GLY A 76 -68.39 -9.05 -33.28
N THR A 77 -68.12 -9.37 -34.54
CA THR A 77 -69.09 -9.49 -35.63
C THR A 77 -69.22 -10.93 -36.12
N ASN A 78 -68.11 -11.66 -36.27
CA ASN A 78 -68.07 -13.07 -36.68
C ASN A 78 -67.97 -13.97 -35.45
N TRP A 79 -69.04 -14.72 -35.17
CA TRP A 79 -69.15 -15.54 -33.95
C TRP A 79 -69.09 -17.03 -34.27
N LEU A 80 -68.10 -17.73 -33.70
CA LEU A 80 -67.93 -19.17 -33.82
C LEU A 80 -68.51 -19.88 -32.61
N ALA A 81 -69.17 -21.02 -32.81
CA ALA A 81 -69.65 -21.87 -31.72
C ALA A 81 -68.46 -22.56 -31.03
N VAL A 82 -68.44 -22.54 -29.70
CA VAL A 82 -67.38 -23.14 -28.86
C VAL A 82 -67.99 -23.82 -27.63
N GLY A 83 -67.17 -24.55 -26.88
CA GLY A 83 -67.60 -25.19 -25.63
C GLY A 83 -68.60 -26.32 -25.83
N SER A 84 -69.29 -26.67 -24.74
CA SER A 84 -70.36 -27.67 -24.70
C SER A 84 -71.65 -27.05 -24.17
N ASN A 85 -72.75 -27.79 -24.26
CA ASN A 85 -74.03 -27.41 -23.64
C ASN A 85 -73.92 -27.49 -22.10
N SER A 86 -73.35 -26.45 -21.50
CA SER A 86 -73.08 -26.33 -20.07
C SER A 86 -73.17 -24.88 -19.63
N SER A 87 -73.52 -24.65 -18.36
CA SER A 87 -73.51 -23.32 -17.72
C SER A 87 -72.10 -22.74 -17.54
N SER A 88 -71.05 -23.44 -17.98
CA SER A 88 -69.67 -22.97 -17.92
C SER A 88 -68.89 -23.26 -19.20
N TYR A 89 -67.85 -22.46 -19.46
CA TYR A 89 -66.96 -22.59 -20.59
C TYR A 89 -65.51 -22.24 -20.23
N SER A 90 -64.57 -23.13 -20.53
CA SER A 90 -63.14 -22.89 -20.31
C SER A 90 -62.50 -22.31 -21.57
N PHE A 91 -61.96 -21.10 -21.45
CA PHE A 91 -61.33 -20.33 -22.51
C PHE A 91 -59.81 -20.35 -22.36
N SER A 92 -59.08 -20.62 -23.45
CA SER A 92 -57.62 -20.46 -23.54
C SER A 92 -57.18 -20.15 -24.98
N LYS A 93 -56.04 -19.47 -25.14
CA LYS A 93 -55.47 -19.13 -26.46
C LYS A 93 -53.95 -19.32 -26.48
N SER A 94 -53.45 -19.78 -27.62
CA SER A 94 -52.02 -19.97 -27.91
C SER A 94 -51.33 -18.72 -28.48
N ASN A 95 -52.09 -17.65 -28.73
CA ASN A 95 -51.61 -16.43 -29.37
C ASN A 95 -52.10 -15.23 -28.55
N ALA A 96 -51.42 -14.09 -28.63
CA ALA A 96 -51.86 -12.84 -28.01
C ALA A 96 -52.86 -12.07 -28.88
N GLY A 97 -53.67 -11.19 -28.27
CA GLY A 97 -54.77 -10.49 -28.94
C GLY A 97 -55.94 -10.11 -28.03
N THR A 98 -57.09 -9.87 -28.66
CA THR A 98 -58.36 -9.61 -27.96
C THR A 98 -59.45 -10.52 -28.51
N TRP A 99 -60.21 -11.16 -27.62
CA TRP A 99 -61.32 -12.05 -27.94
C TRP A 99 -62.56 -11.61 -27.21
N LYS A 100 -63.71 -11.99 -27.74
CA LYS A 100 -65.02 -11.69 -27.20
C LYS A 100 -65.76 -13.00 -26.99
N VAL A 101 -66.43 -13.15 -25.85
CA VAL A 101 -67.19 -14.35 -25.48
C VAL A 101 -68.61 -13.94 -25.12
N LYS A 102 -69.59 -14.74 -25.57
CA LYS A 102 -70.98 -14.66 -25.11
C LYS A 102 -71.60 -16.04 -25.06
N VAL A 103 -72.69 -16.19 -24.31
CA VAL A 103 -73.50 -17.41 -24.28
C VAL A 103 -74.95 -17.06 -24.57
N ILE A 104 -75.61 -17.91 -25.35
CA ILE A 104 -77.06 -17.87 -25.58
C ILE A 104 -77.67 -18.99 -24.74
N VAL A 105 -78.66 -18.66 -23.91
CA VAL A 105 -79.41 -19.60 -23.09
C VAL A 105 -80.81 -19.72 -23.66
N ASP A 106 -81.26 -20.93 -23.93
CA ASP A 106 -82.52 -21.25 -24.62
C ASP A 106 -83.32 -22.30 -23.84
N ASP A 107 -84.64 -22.11 -23.75
CA ASP A 107 -85.57 -22.96 -22.99
C ASP A 107 -86.11 -24.17 -23.79
N GLY A 108 -85.80 -24.28 -25.09
CA GLY A 108 -86.32 -25.32 -25.98
C GLY A 108 -87.82 -25.20 -26.30
N LYS A 109 -88.48 -24.13 -25.86
CA LYS A 109 -89.89 -23.78 -26.08
C LYS A 109 -90.09 -22.52 -26.92
N GLY A 110 -88.98 -21.85 -27.26
CA GLY A 110 -88.93 -20.70 -28.17
C GLY A 110 -88.50 -19.40 -27.51
N GLY A 111 -88.19 -19.41 -26.21
CA GLY A 111 -87.59 -18.30 -25.48
C GLY A 111 -86.07 -18.43 -25.39
N SER A 112 -85.38 -17.30 -25.51
CA SER A 112 -83.93 -17.24 -25.34
C SER A 112 -83.47 -15.90 -24.78
N VAL A 113 -82.30 -15.94 -24.14
CA VAL A 113 -81.57 -14.76 -23.65
C VAL A 113 -80.10 -14.88 -24.01
N THR A 114 -79.46 -13.76 -24.31
CA THR A 114 -78.02 -13.71 -24.60
C THR A 114 -77.31 -12.93 -23.50
N SER A 115 -76.19 -13.45 -23.02
CA SER A 115 -75.31 -12.76 -22.09
C SER A 115 -74.80 -11.43 -22.65
N THR A 116 -74.30 -10.55 -21.79
CA THR A 116 -73.41 -9.48 -22.27
C THR A 116 -72.14 -10.07 -22.89
N VAL A 117 -71.50 -9.30 -23.77
CA VAL A 117 -70.24 -9.71 -24.41
C VAL A 117 -69.09 -9.43 -23.45
N SER A 118 -68.40 -10.49 -23.04
CA SER A 118 -67.15 -10.40 -22.28
C SER A 118 -65.97 -10.17 -23.21
N THR A 119 -65.10 -9.21 -22.89
CA THR A 119 -63.87 -8.94 -23.66
C THR A 119 -62.63 -9.48 -22.93
N ILE A 120 -61.87 -10.35 -23.58
CA ILE A 120 -60.69 -11.00 -23.03
C ILE A 120 -59.45 -10.52 -23.77
N THR A 121 -58.48 -10.00 -23.02
CA THR A 121 -57.16 -9.66 -23.55
C THR A 121 -56.16 -10.74 -23.17
N VAL A 122 -55.54 -11.37 -24.15
CA VAL A 122 -54.44 -12.34 -23.94
C VAL A 122 -53.14 -11.67 -24.28
N ASN A 123 -52.29 -11.50 -23.27
CA ASN A 123 -51.01 -10.82 -23.42
C ASN A 123 -49.88 -11.83 -23.62
N VAL A 124 -48.83 -11.42 -24.34
CA VAL A 124 -47.54 -12.13 -24.32
C VAL A 124 -46.87 -11.85 -22.98
N ARG A 125 -46.46 -12.90 -22.26
CA ARG A 125 -45.59 -12.73 -21.09
C ARG A 125 -44.18 -12.40 -21.58
N VAL A 126 -43.71 -11.18 -21.29
CA VAL A 126 -42.29 -10.87 -21.34
C VAL A 126 -41.69 -11.23 -19.98
N PRO A 127 -40.74 -12.18 -19.88
CA PRO A 127 -40.02 -12.37 -18.63
C PRO A 127 -39.33 -11.05 -18.27
N GLN A 128 -39.55 -10.59 -17.04
CA GLN A 128 -38.86 -9.42 -16.51
C GLN A 128 -37.44 -9.87 -16.14
N ASN A 129 -36.44 -9.20 -16.70
CA ASN A 129 -35.04 -9.40 -16.32
C ASN A 129 -34.77 -8.76 -14.95
N HIS A 130 -34.07 -9.46 -14.08
CA HIS A 130 -33.55 -8.97 -12.82
C HIS A 130 -32.06 -8.62 -12.99
N ASN A 131 -31.60 -7.61 -12.26
CA ASN A 131 -30.17 -7.32 -12.25
C ASN A 131 -29.42 -8.38 -11.43
N PRO A 132 -28.16 -8.68 -11.76
CA PRO A 132 -27.32 -9.50 -10.91
C PRO A 132 -27.09 -8.85 -9.54
N SER A 133 -26.77 -9.67 -8.54
CA SER A 133 -26.49 -9.24 -7.17
C SER A 133 -25.17 -9.81 -6.66
N ILE A 134 -24.31 -8.95 -6.11
CA ILE A 134 -23.04 -9.36 -5.47
C ILE A 134 -23.34 -9.79 -4.02
N THR A 135 -23.10 -11.06 -3.71
CA THR A 135 -23.29 -11.65 -2.38
C THR A 135 -22.00 -11.68 -1.56
N THR A 136 -20.84 -11.63 -2.22
CA THR A 136 -19.54 -11.42 -1.57
C THR A 136 -18.79 -10.36 -2.35
N ASP A 137 -18.65 -9.19 -1.74
CA ASP A 137 -18.04 -8.01 -2.34
C ASP A 137 -16.52 -7.94 -2.07
N LEU A 138 -15.85 -6.99 -2.72
CA LEU A 138 -14.44 -6.69 -2.50
C LEU A 138 -14.18 -6.20 -1.06
N PRO A 139 -12.96 -6.43 -0.51
CA PRO A 139 -12.57 -5.77 0.72
C PRO A 139 -12.54 -4.25 0.53
N ALA A 140 -12.94 -3.48 1.55
CA ALA A 140 -12.92 -2.02 1.48
C ALA A 140 -11.50 -1.46 1.24
N SER A 141 -10.49 -2.10 1.83
CA SER A 141 -9.09 -1.75 1.62
C SER A 141 -8.14 -2.93 1.78
N HIS A 142 -6.94 -2.79 1.24
CA HIS A 142 -5.83 -3.72 1.43
C HIS A 142 -4.49 -2.98 1.32
N SER A 143 -3.43 -3.54 1.90
CA SER A 143 -2.07 -2.99 1.82
C SER A 143 -1.09 -4.07 1.42
N LEU A 144 -0.19 -3.74 0.49
CA LEU A 144 0.87 -4.63 0.02
C LEU A 144 2.18 -3.87 -0.20
N GLU A 145 3.29 -4.58 -0.33
CA GLU A 145 4.58 -3.98 -0.70
C GLU A 145 4.81 -4.05 -2.22
N VAL A 146 5.61 -3.13 -2.76
CA VAL A 146 5.97 -3.13 -4.18
C VAL A 146 6.40 -4.53 -4.65
N GLY A 147 5.82 -4.99 -5.76
CA GLY A 147 6.08 -6.30 -6.35
C GLY A 147 5.25 -7.46 -5.78
N GLN A 148 4.58 -7.28 -4.64
CA GLN A 148 3.63 -8.28 -4.15
C GLN A 148 2.35 -8.29 -4.98
N SER A 149 1.65 -9.43 -4.95
CA SER A 149 0.37 -9.63 -5.63
C SER A 149 -0.75 -9.95 -4.65
N PHE A 150 -1.94 -9.40 -4.92
CA PHE A 150 -3.16 -9.74 -4.20
C PHE A 150 -4.25 -10.14 -5.21
N THR A 151 -5.01 -11.19 -4.92
CA THR A 151 -6.10 -11.66 -5.79
C THR A 151 -7.45 -11.25 -5.20
N PHE A 152 -8.15 -10.38 -5.90
CA PHE A 152 -9.55 -10.07 -5.65
C PHE A 152 -10.44 -11.19 -6.15
N SER A 153 -11.57 -11.39 -5.46
CA SER A 153 -12.65 -12.27 -5.91
C SER A 153 -13.99 -11.68 -5.48
N VAL A 154 -15.00 -11.85 -6.34
CA VAL A 154 -16.40 -11.56 -6.00
C VAL A 154 -17.25 -12.80 -6.19
N VAL A 155 -18.34 -12.90 -5.43
CA VAL A 155 -19.42 -13.86 -5.70
C VAL A 155 -20.65 -13.06 -6.10
N ALA A 156 -21.19 -13.36 -7.27
CA ALA A 156 -22.41 -12.76 -7.78
C ALA A 156 -23.40 -13.85 -8.21
N ILE A 157 -24.68 -13.56 -8.07
CA ILE A 157 -25.78 -14.42 -8.48
C ILE A 157 -26.74 -13.62 -9.35
N ASP A 158 -27.55 -14.35 -10.11
CA ASP A 158 -28.64 -13.80 -10.91
C ASP A 158 -29.92 -14.59 -10.64
N GLU A 159 -31.05 -13.89 -10.47
CA GLU A 159 -32.33 -14.53 -10.12
C GLU A 159 -32.91 -15.30 -11.32
N ASP A 160 -32.65 -14.83 -12.54
CA ASP A 160 -33.08 -15.46 -13.78
C ASP A 160 -32.10 -16.55 -14.26
N ALA A 161 -31.01 -16.75 -13.52
CA ALA A 161 -29.91 -17.68 -13.80
C ALA A 161 -29.20 -17.38 -15.14
N ASP A 162 -29.15 -16.10 -15.52
CA ASP A 162 -28.40 -15.65 -16.68
C ASP A 162 -26.88 -15.82 -16.48
N THR A 163 -26.15 -15.96 -17.60
CA THR A 163 -24.69 -16.10 -17.56
C THR A 163 -24.04 -14.76 -17.28
N LEU A 164 -23.21 -14.71 -16.24
CA LEU A 164 -22.55 -13.47 -15.81
C LEU A 164 -21.21 -13.22 -16.51
N SER A 165 -20.96 -11.95 -16.79
CA SER A 165 -19.67 -11.43 -17.25
C SER A 165 -19.11 -10.38 -16.30
N TYR A 166 -17.78 -10.24 -16.27
CA TYR A 166 -17.03 -9.44 -15.31
C TYR A 166 -16.08 -8.48 -16.03
N ALA A 167 -16.18 -7.20 -15.69
CA ALA A 167 -15.31 -6.15 -16.20
C ALA A 167 -14.58 -5.46 -15.04
N TRP A 168 -13.33 -5.85 -14.80
CA TRP A 168 -12.48 -5.26 -13.77
C TRP A 168 -11.93 -3.90 -14.21
N LYS A 169 -11.90 -2.96 -13.26
CA LYS A 169 -11.41 -1.61 -13.48
C LYS A 169 -10.49 -1.16 -12.37
N GLU A 170 -9.44 -0.43 -12.76
CA GLU A 170 -8.48 0.20 -11.88
C GLU A 170 -8.45 1.72 -12.05
N SER A 171 -8.11 2.44 -10.98
CA SER A 171 -7.95 3.89 -11.00
C SER A 171 -6.97 4.36 -9.94
N SER A 172 -6.16 5.39 -10.23
CA SER A 172 -5.28 6.03 -9.23
C SER A 172 -5.93 7.24 -8.54
N ASP A 173 -6.95 7.85 -9.17
CA ASP A 173 -7.64 9.05 -8.67
C ASP A 173 -9.08 8.75 -8.19
N GLY A 174 -9.69 7.68 -8.69
CA GLY A 174 -11.08 7.29 -8.47
C GLY A 174 -12.05 7.86 -9.49
N THR A 175 -11.58 8.63 -10.46
CA THR A 175 -12.39 9.26 -11.51
C THR A 175 -12.10 8.65 -12.89
N ASN A 176 -10.83 8.41 -13.22
CA ASN A 176 -10.39 7.79 -14.46
C ASN A 176 -10.18 6.29 -14.26
N TRP A 177 -11.00 5.48 -14.92
CA TRP A 177 -11.01 4.03 -14.74
C TRP A 177 -10.52 3.30 -15.99
N LEU A 178 -9.45 2.52 -15.85
CA LEU A 178 -8.89 1.69 -16.90
C LEU A 178 -9.41 0.25 -16.78
N ALA A 179 -9.72 -0.38 -17.91
CA ALA A 179 -10.08 -1.80 -17.95
C ALA A 179 -8.84 -2.66 -17.69
N VAL A 180 -8.97 -3.66 -16.82
CA VAL A 180 -7.91 -4.59 -16.44
C VAL A 180 -8.45 -6.01 -16.30
N GLY A 181 -7.56 -6.97 -16.08
CA GLY A 181 -7.96 -8.35 -15.80
C GLY A 181 -8.60 -9.06 -17.00
N SER A 182 -9.34 -10.12 -16.69
CA SER A 182 -10.09 -10.93 -17.67
C SER A 182 -11.55 -11.04 -17.25
N ASN A 183 -12.39 -11.59 -18.14
CA ASN A 183 -13.78 -11.92 -17.82
C ASN A 183 -13.85 -13.12 -16.84
N SER A 184 -13.57 -12.84 -15.57
CA SER A 184 -13.48 -13.82 -14.49
C SER A 184 -14.00 -13.21 -13.18
N SER A 185 -14.53 -14.04 -12.29
CA SER A 185 -14.93 -13.65 -10.93
C SER A 185 -13.74 -13.27 -10.03
N SER A 186 -12.51 -13.37 -10.53
CA SER A 186 -11.28 -13.00 -9.83
C SER A 186 -10.33 -12.15 -10.67
N TYR A 187 -9.52 -11.35 -9.99
CA TYR A 187 -8.50 -10.48 -10.59
C TYR A 187 -7.23 -10.41 -9.73
N SER A 188 -6.08 -10.68 -10.32
CA SER A 188 -4.77 -10.56 -9.66
C SER A 188 -4.18 -9.17 -9.88
N PHE A 189 -3.93 -8.46 -8.79
CA PHE A 189 -3.41 -7.10 -8.74
C PHE A 189 -1.97 -7.09 -8.24
N SER A 190 -1.09 -6.34 -8.92
CA SER A 190 0.27 -6.04 -8.48
C SER A 190 0.76 -4.71 -9.06
N LYS A 191 1.73 -4.06 -8.38
CA LYS A 191 2.34 -2.80 -8.83
C LYS A 191 3.84 -2.79 -8.57
N SER A 192 4.58 -2.16 -9.49
CA SER A 192 6.03 -1.98 -9.40
C SER A 192 6.45 -0.70 -8.67
N ASN A 193 5.50 0.17 -8.34
CA ASN A 193 5.75 1.46 -7.70
C ASN A 193 4.83 1.60 -6.48
N ALA A 194 5.19 2.44 -5.52
CA ALA A 194 4.34 2.79 -4.39
C ALA A 194 3.26 3.82 -4.75
N GLY A 195 2.19 3.85 -3.96
CA GLY A 195 1.03 4.72 -4.20
C GLY A 195 -0.28 4.19 -3.65
N THR A 196 -1.39 4.73 -4.17
CA THR A 196 -2.74 4.27 -3.85
C THR A 196 -3.50 4.01 -5.15
N TRP A 197 -4.16 2.85 -5.22
CA TRP A 197 -5.00 2.44 -6.33
C TRP A 197 -6.38 2.07 -5.84
N LYS A 198 -7.34 2.15 -6.73
CA LYS A 198 -8.73 1.80 -6.52
C LYS A 198 -9.12 0.73 -7.50
N VAL A 199 -9.83 -0.29 -7.03
CA VAL A 199 -10.30 -1.42 -7.84
C VAL A 199 -11.80 -1.55 -7.69
N LYS A 200 -12.49 -1.82 -8.79
CA LYS A 200 -13.89 -2.24 -8.80
C LYS A 200 -14.14 -3.23 -9.93
N VAL A 201 -15.24 -3.99 -9.84
CA VAL A 201 -15.72 -4.87 -10.91
C VAL A 201 -17.18 -4.55 -11.23
N ILE A 202 -17.50 -4.59 -12.51
CA ILE A 202 -18.88 -4.52 -13.00
C ILE A 202 -19.27 -5.94 -13.43
N VAL A 203 -20.39 -6.43 -12.92
CA VAL A 203 -20.97 -7.72 -13.27
C VAL A 203 -22.22 -7.47 -14.10
N ASP A 204 -22.30 -8.10 -15.27
CA ASP A 204 -23.36 -7.89 -16.27
C ASP A 204 -23.93 -9.23 -16.71
N ASP A 205 -25.26 -9.31 -16.86
CA ASP A 205 -26.02 -10.52 -17.20
C ASP A 205 -26.18 -10.74 -18.73
N GLY A 206 -25.72 -9.80 -19.57
CA GLY A 206 -25.90 -9.84 -21.02
C GLY A 206 -27.35 -9.64 -21.50
N LYS A 207 -28.28 -9.35 -20.59
CA LYS A 207 -29.71 -9.05 -20.82
C LYS A 207 -30.09 -7.62 -20.50
N GLY A 208 -29.13 -6.83 -20.02
CA GLY A 208 -29.26 -5.40 -19.75
C GLY A 208 -29.27 -5.06 -18.25
N GLY A 209 -29.17 -6.06 -17.38
CA GLY A 209 -28.95 -5.86 -15.96
C GLY A 209 -27.46 -5.88 -15.61
N SER A 210 -27.07 -4.99 -14.70
CA SER A 210 -25.71 -4.96 -14.17
C SER A 210 -25.64 -4.47 -12.73
N VAL A 211 -24.57 -4.86 -12.05
CA VAL A 211 -24.23 -4.39 -10.70
C VAL A 211 -22.74 -4.07 -10.64
N THR A 212 -22.38 -3.04 -9.88
CA THR A 212 -20.98 -2.67 -9.64
C THR A 212 -20.63 -2.93 -8.19
N SER A 213 -19.46 -3.52 -7.95
CA SER A 213 -18.90 -3.71 -6.61
C SER A 213 -18.70 -2.38 -5.88
N THR A 214 -18.50 -2.42 -4.57
CA THR A 214 -17.87 -1.28 -3.88
C THR A 214 -16.45 -1.07 -4.40
N VAL A 215 -15.93 0.16 -4.21
CA VAL A 215 -14.55 0.50 -4.59
C VAL A 215 -13.61 0.06 -3.48
N SER A 216 -12.70 -0.86 -3.81
CA SER A 216 -11.60 -1.26 -2.93
C SER A 216 -10.43 -0.30 -3.06
N THR A 217 -9.85 0.15 -1.95
CA THR A 217 -8.66 1.04 -1.94
C THR A 217 -7.40 0.27 -1.51
N ILE A 218 -6.40 0.27 -2.37
CA ILE A 218 -5.16 -0.50 -2.20
C ILE A 218 -3.99 0.46 -2.03
N THR A 219 -3.26 0.31 -0.93
CA THR A 219 -2.02 1.05 -0.69
C THR A 219 -0.84 0.14 -0.97
N VAL A 220 0.02 0.53 -1.91
CA VAL A 220 1.30 -0.15 -2.16
C VAL A 220 2.41 0.66 -1.54
N ASN A 221 3.10 0.07 -0.57
CA ASN A 221 4.18 0.69 0.17
C ASN A 221 5.53 0.26 -0.38
N VAL A 222 6.54 1.12 -0.21
CA VAL A 222 7.95 0.71 -0.31
C VAL A 222 8.46 0.37 1.08
N THR A 223 9.19 -0.72 1.20
CA THR A 223 9.94 -1.04 2.42
C THR A 223 11.16 -0.12 2.48
N PRO A 224 11.29 0.75 3.50
CA PRO A 224 12.47 1.60 3.63
C PRO A 224 13.72 0.76 3.86
N ILE A 225 14.81 1.13 3.20
CA ILE A 225 16.15 0.58 3.43
C ILE A 225 17.03 1.64 4.10
N PHE A 226 17.89 1.18 5.00
CA PHE A 226 18.80 2.00 5.79
C PHE A 226 20.24 1.52 5.64
N THR A 227 21.18 2.41 5.86
CA THR A 227 22.61 2.16 5.69
C THR A 227 23.39 2.53 6.95
N VAL A 228 24.54 1.89 7.16
CA VAL A 228 25.54 2.33 8.14
C VAL A 228 26.77 2.81 7.39
N VAL A 229 27.14 4.07 7.62
CA VAL A 229 28.28 4.71 6.96
C VAL A 229 29.31 5.08 8.02
N TYR A 230 30.58 4.90 7.68
CA TYR A 230 31.71 5.25 8.54
C TYR A 230 32.40 6.50 8.03
N ASP A 231 32.76 7.40 8.95
CA ASP A 231 33.44 8.66 8.67
C ASP A 231 34.76 8.71 9.45
N GLY A 232 35.88 8.98 8.78
CA GLY A 232 37.21 9.01 9.39
C GLY A 232 37.42 10.16 10.39
N ASN A 233 36.50 11.12 10.44
CA ASN A 233 36.42 12.21 11.41
C ASN A 233 37.76 12.97 11.59
N GLY A 234 38.29 13.44 10.46
CA GLY A 234 39.57 14.13 10.39
C GLY A 234 40.79 13.21 10.54
N ALA A 235 40.67 11.94 10.16
CA ALA A 235 41.80 11.05 9.93
C ALA A 235 42.79 11.70 8.94
N THR A 236 44.09 11.48 9.17
CA THR A 236 45.17 12.00 8.31
C THR A 236 45.65 10.95 7.31
N SER A 237 45.39 9.67 7.56
CA SER A 237 45.72 8.55 6.66
C SER A 237 44.70 7.40 6.79
N GLY A 238 44.84 6.38 5.94
CA GLY A 238 44.00 5.19 5.94
C GLY A 238 42.66 5.37 5.21
N SER A 239 41.78 4.37 5.35
CA SER A 239 40.44 4.38 4.73
C SER A 239 39.37 3.87 5.69
N VAL A 240 38.17 4.43 5.60
CA VAL A 240 37.03 3.95 6.40
C VAL A 240 36.57 2.56 5.93
N PRO A 241 36.05 1.70 6.84
CA PRO A 241 35.40 0.47 6.44
C PRO A 241 34.11 0.76 5.64
N ILE A 242 33.74 -0.16 4.75
CA ILE A 242 32.54 -0.04 3.92
C ILE A 242 31.58 -1.16 4.30
N ASP A 243 30.41 -0.77 4.79
CA ASP A 243 29.27 -1.67 4.90
C ASP A 243 28.42 -1.56 3.62
N ARG A 244 28.23 -2.69 2.92
CA ARG A 244 27.46 -2.76 1.67
C ARG A 244 26.04 -3.32 1.87
N THR A 245 25.64 -3.52 3.12
CA THR A 245 24.36 -4.14 3.45
C THR A 245 23.26 -3.09 3.53
N ASP A 246 22.17 -3.33 2.82
CA ASP A 246 20.93 -2.59 3.02
C ASP A 246 20.15 -3.21 4.19
N TYR A 247 19.78 -2.40 5.17
CA TYR A 247 19.11 -2.85 6.38
C TYR A 247 17.64 -2.46 6.41
N GLY A 248 16.78 -3.38 6.86
CA GLY A 248 15.44 -3.04 7.30
C GLY A 248 15.43 -2.51 8.74
N SER A 249 14.34 -1.88 9.17
CA SER A 249 14.15 -1.52 10.58
C SER A 249 14.14 -2.77 11.46
N GLY A 250 14.73 -2.67 12.65
CA GLY A 250 14.87 -3.77 13.61
C GLY A 250 16.05 -4.71 13.33
N TYR A 251 16.76 -4.55 12.21
CA TYR A 251 17.95 -5.34 11.91
C TYR A 251 19.09 -4.99 12.88
N ILE A 252 19.88 -6.00 13.23
CA ILE A 252 21.07 -5.86 14.08
C ILE A 252 22.30 -5.74 13.19
N VAL A 253 22.97 -4.59 13.25
CA VAL A 253 24.26 -4.32 12.61
C VAL A 253 25.38 -4.68 13.55
N THR A 254 26.46 -5.26 13.00
CA THR A 254 27.71 -5.46 13.72
C THR A 254 28.68 -4.36 13.33
N VAL A 255 29.16 -3.60 14.31
CA VAL A 255 30.09 -2.49 14.07
C VAL A 255 31.42 -3.05 13.54
N LEU A 256 31.87 -2.50 12.41
CA LEU A 256 33.09 -2.89 11.74
C LEU A 256 34.31 -2.34 12.49
N ASP A 257 35.40 -3.08 12.46
CA ASP A 257 36.68 -2.66 13.03
C ASP A 257 37.38 -1.62 12.13
N ASN A 258 38.47 -1.03 12.63
CA ASN A 258 39.36 -0.15 11.87
C ASN A 258 40.23 -0.93 10.86
N ILE A 259 39.60 -1.74 10.01
CA ILE A 259 40.27 -2.63 9.05
C ILE A 259 41.06 -1.89 7.96
N GLY A 260 40.71 -0.62 7.72
CA GLY A 260 41.39 0.23 6.75
C GLY A 260 42.53 1.05 7.36
N ASN A 261 42.95 0.72 8.59
CA ASN A 261 44.06 1.34 9.31
C ASN A 261 43.98 2.88 9.29
N LEU A 262 42.82 3.44 9.68
CA LEU A 262 42.70 4.87 9.88
C LEU A 262 43.68 5.32 10.97
N GLU A 263 44.41 6.39 10.68
CA GLU A 263 45.29 7.06 11.63
C GLU A 263 45.00 8.55 11.66
N LYS A 264 45.35 9.18 12.78
CA LYS A 264 45.28 10.62 12.95
C LYS A 264 46.48 11.07 13.76
N THR A 265 47.36 11.87 13.15
CA THR A 265 48.61 12.33 13.79
C THR A 265 48.33 12.97 15.15
N GLY A 266 48.97 12.47 16.22
CA GLY A 266 48.74 12.92 17.60
C GLY A 266 47.55 12.27 18.33
N TYR A 267 46.90 11.27 17.74
CA TYR A 267 45.75 10.58 18.33
C TYR A 267 45.79 9.06 18.10
N THR A 268 45.14 8.31 18.99
CA THR A 268 44.84 6.89 18.80
C THR A 268 43.35 6.70 18.49
N PHE A 269 43.05 5.71 17.65
CA PHE A 269 41.68 5.31 17.36
C PHE A 269 41.06 4.67 18.61
N ALA A 270 39.92 5.21 19.06
CA ALA A 270 39.25 4.84 20.31
C ALA A 270 37.83 4.30 20.07
N GLY A 271 37.58 3.76 18.88
CA GLY A 271 36.27 3.24 18.46
C GLY A 271 35.50 4.23 17.58
N TRP A 272 34.21 3.97 17.41
CA TRP A 272 33.29 4.74 16.60
C TRP A 272 32.28 5.49 17.48
N ASN A 273 31.83 6.67 17.07
CA ASN A 273 30.87 7.47 17.81
C ASN A 273 29.70 7.92 16.94
N THR A 274 28.51 8.03 17.51
CA THR A 274 27.33 8.55 16.79
C THR A 274 27.31 10.06 16.60
N SER A 275 28.31 10.78 17.14
CA SER A 275 28.51 12.22 17.00
C SER A 275 29.94 12.51 16.53
N PRO A 276 30.14 13.41 15.56
CA PRO A 276 31.49 13.80 15.12
C PRO A 276 32.29 14.49 16.23
N LEU A 277 31.60 15.09 17.22
CA LEU A 277 32.23 15.73 18.38
C LEU A 277 32.58 14.74 19.50
N GLY A 278 32.29 13.44 19.34
CA GLY A 278 32.56 12.41 20.33
C GLY A 278 31.61 12.40 21.54
N THR A 279 30.57 13.24 21.52
CA THR A 279 29.57 13.38 22.60
C THR A 279 28.44 12.35 22.52
N GLY A 280 28.38 11.56 21.46
CA GLY A 280 27.39 10.50 21.25
C GLY A 280 27.78 9.19 21.91
N ILE A 281 27.09 8.13 21.54
CA ILE A 281 27.36 6.77 22.02
C ILE A 281 28.63 6.27 21.34
N THR A 282 29.54 5.68 22.12
CA THR A 282 30.76 5.06 21.59
C THR A 282 30.53 3.56 21.40
N TYR A 283 30.95 3.05 20.24
CA TYR A 283 30.89 1.64 19.86
C TYR A 283 32.29 1.15 19.49
N ASN A 284 32.66 0.00 20.00
CA ASN A 284 33.86 -0.74 19.61
C ASN A 284 33.55 -1.71 18.47
N ALA A 285 34.60 -2.24 17.85
CA ALA A 285 34.46 -3.33 16.88
C ALA A 285 33.66 -4.50 17.48
N ASN A 286 32.76 -5.08 16.69
CA ASN A 286 31.85 -6.16 17.04
C ASN A 286 30.66 -5.80 17.94
N ASP A 287 30.56 -4.55 18.41
CA ASP A 287 29.36 -4.09 19.09
C ASP A 287 28.13 -4.21 18.18
N LYS A 288 26.95 -4.28 18.79
CA LYS A 288 25.67 -4.47 18.10
C LYS A 288 24.84 -3.19 18.15
N ILE A 289 24.36 -2.76 16.99
CA ILE A 289 23.47 -1.61 16.84
C ILE A 289 22.17 -2.07 16.21
N ILE A 290 21.03 -1.61 16.71
CA ILE A 290 19.72 -1.85 16.11
C ILE A 290 19.36 -0.66 15.21
N ILE A 291 19.00 -0.93 13.96
CA ILE A 291 18.48 0.09 13.04
C ILE A 291 17.06 0.47 13.46
N ASN A 292 16.86 1.74 13.80
CA ASN A 292 15.56 2.28 14.22
C ASN A 292 15.06 3.31 13.19
N ASN A 293 14.48 2.81 12.09
CA ASN A 293 13.87 3.62 11.04
C ASN A 293 14.75 4.78 10.49
N SER A 294 16.08 4.67 10.58
CA SER A 294 17.01 5.69 10.11
C SER A 294 18.40 5.11 9.83
N SER A 295 19.08 5.67 8.81
CA SER A 295 20.48 5.37 8.53
C SER A 295 21.39 5.98 9.60
N ILE A 296 22.53 5.35 9.85
CA ILE A 296 23.48 5.74 10.90
C ILE A 296 24.80 6.16 10.27
N ILE A 297 25.39 7.24 10.78
CA ILE A 297 26.78 7.60 10.50
C ILE A 297 27.59 7.39 11.79
N LEU A 298 28.67 6.63 11.68
CA LEU A 298 29.62 6.34 12.75
C LEU A 298 30.93 7.08 12.46
N TYR A 299 31.27 8.02 13.34
CA TYR A 299 32.46 8.86 13.23
C TYR A 299 33.61 8.25 14.03
N ALA A 300 34.80 8.20 13.46
CA ALA A 300 35.98 7.74 14.19
C ALA A 300 36.18 8.60 15.44
N LYS A 301 36.31 7.95 16.59
CA LYS A 301 36.60 8.60 17.86
C LYS A 301 38.09 8.57 18.07
N TRP A 302 38.65 9.75 18.30
CA TRP A 302 40.09 9.93 18.46
C TRP A 302 40.41 10.31 19.91
N GLN A 303 41.33 9.58 20.52
CA GLN A 303 41.87 9.90 21.84
C GLN A 303 43.23 10.55 21.65
N ALA A 304 43.43 11.77 22.16
CA ALA A 304 44.73 12.43 22.06
C ALA A 304 45.79 11.59 22.77
N VAL A 305 46.96 11.40 22.14
CA VAL A 305 48.08 10.76 22.81
C VAL A 305 48.72 11.75 23.79
N SER A 306 49.18 11.24 24.93
CA SER A 306 49.89 12.07 25.92
C SER A 306 51.33 12.38 25.52
N LYS A 307 51.90 11.57 24.62
CA LYS A 307 53.22 11.76 24.03
C LYS A 307 53.34 11.02 22.70
N MET A 308 54.23 11.51 21.84
CA MET A 308 54.71 10.85 20.63
C MET A 308 56.12 10.31 20.86
N PHE A 309 56.58 9.41 20.00
CA PHE A 309 57.96 8.94 19.99
C PHE A 309 58.58 9.24 18.64
N GLU A 310 59.86 9.56 18.66
CA GLU A 310 60.69 9.58 17.49
C GLU A 310 60.89 8.15 16.96
N HIS A 311 60.79 8.00 15.63
CA HIS A 311 60.98 6.75 14.91
C HIS A 311 61.99 6.86 13.76
N GLU A 312 62.64 8.02 13.63
CA GLU A 312 63.71 8.20 12.66
C GLU A 312 65.01 7.55 13.10
N TYR A 313 65.72 6.98 12.13
CA TYR A 313 67.01 6.31 12.33
C TYR A 313 68.03 6.71 11.25
N ASN A 314 67.68 7.66 10.38
CA ASN A 314 68.43 7.98 9.16
C ASN A 314 68.98 9.40 9.12
N ASP A 315 68.74 10.18 10.18
CA ASP A 315 69.32 11.51 10.42
C ASP A 315 69.10 12.50 9.27
N THR A 316 67.96 12.38 8.56
CA THR A 316 67.65 13.21 7.38
C THR A 316 66.29 13.90 7.44
N TYR A 317 66.25 15.17 7.06
CA TYR A 317 65.02 15.98 7.03
C TYR A 317 63.88 15.40 6.17
N GLN A 318 64.19 14.55 5.18
CA GLN A 318 63.18 13.98 4.27
C GLN A 318 62.22 13.05 5.02
N TYR A 319 62.70 12.41 6.08
CA TYR A 319 61.90 11.49 6.87
C TYR A 319 61.36 12.12 8.14
N ALA A 320 61.77 13.36 8.46
CA ALA A 320 61.45 14.13 9.67
C ALA A 320 60.08 13.82 10.29
N ASN A 321 60.09 13.52 11.59
CA ASN A 321 58.92 13.07 12.33
C ASN A 321 58.01 14.27 12.57
N GLU A 322 56.72 14.09 12.28
CA GLU A 322 55.76 15.17 12.45
C GLU A 322 55.44 15.38 13.93
N ILE A 323 55.81 16.54 14.47
CA ILE A 323 55.43 16.95 15.83
C ILE A 323 54.09 17.66 15.81
N VAL A 324 53.29 17.44 16.84
CA VAL A 324 51.96 18.04 17.00
C VAL A 324 52.00 19.09 18.09
N GLU A 325 51.37 20.24 17.85
CA GLU A 325 51.33 21.34 18.80
C GLU A 325 50.85 20.83 20.16
N ASN A 326 51.55 21.23 21.22
CA ASN A 326 51.27 20.86 22.59
C ASN A 326 51.40 19.37 22.98
N ILE A 327 51.79 18.47 22.07
CA ILE A 327 52.05 17.07 22.39
C ILE A 327 53.58 16.87 22.48
N PRO A 328 54.11 16.42 23.64
CA PRO A 328 55.54 16.15 23.75
C PRO A 328 55.93 14.96 22.87
N MET A 329 57.05 15.07 22.16
CA MET A 329 57.68 13.97 21.44
C MET A 329 58.94 13.55 22.18
N GLU A 330 59.04 12.28 22.53
CA GLU A 330 60.22 11.66 23.11
C GLU A 330 61.22 11.28 22.02
N PHE A 331 62.45 11.75 22.16
CA PHE A 331 63.56 11.49 21.24
C PHE A 331 64.84 11.18 22.00
N ARG A 332 65.83 10.65 21.30
CA ARG A 332 67.14 10.34 21.86
C ARG A 332 68.21 10.39 20.77
N LEU A 333 69.13 11.33 20.92
CA LEU A 333 70.41 11.34 20.20
C LEU A 333 71.29 10.20 20.73
N ASN A 334 71.48 9.12 19.96
CA ASN A 334 72.20 7.86 20.22
C ASN A 334 73.73 7.94 20.09
N SER A 335 74.25 9.03 19.56
CA SER A 335 75.68 9.29 19.47
C SER A 335 75.96 10.78 19.29
N THR A 336 77.23 11.19 19.35
CA THR A 336 77.64 12.57 19.03
C THR A 336 77.46 12.94 17.55
N PHE A 337 77.17 11.96 16.69
CA PHE A 337 76.88 12.16 15.27
C PHE A 337 75.39 12.09 14.96
N ASP A 338 74.57 11.67 15.93
CA ASP A 338 73.14 11.51 15.75
C ASP A 338 72.46 12.87 15.55
N GLN A 339 71.46 12.89 14.67
CA GLN A 339 70.69 14.08 14.36
C GLN A 339 69.21 13.74 14.24
N ASP A 340 68.43 14.22 15.20
CA ASP A 340 67.00 13.99 15.17
C ASP A 340 66.33 15.14 14.42
N TRP A 341 65.51 14.78 13.45
CA TRP A 341 64.78 15.73 12.62
C TRP A 341 63.28 15.65 12.89
N PHE A 342 62.68 16.81 13.12
CA PHE A 342 61.26 16.98 13.34
C PHE A 342 60.69 17.95 12.31
N LYS A 343 59.41 17.82 11.98
CA LYS A 343 58.71 18.76 11.13
C LYS A 343 57.33 19.11 11.67
N PHE A 344 56.84 20.28 11.30
CA PHE A 344 55.45 20.68 11.54
C PHE A 344 54.99 21.61 10.42
N TYR A 345 53.69 21.60 10.14
CA TYR A 345 53.11 22.42 9.07
C TYR A 345 52.42 23.66 9.64
N LEU A 346 52.66 24.81 9.02
CA LEU A 346 51.94 26.05 9.30
C LEU A 346 51.18 26.53 8.07
N THR A 347 49.93 26.94 8.26
CA THR A 347 49.07 27.50 7.21
C THR A 347 49.15 29.02 7.11
N MET A 348 49.66 29.70 8.15
CA MET A 348 49.71 31.15 8.27
C MET A 348 50.87 31.58 9.17
N ASN A 349 51.18 32.87 9.18
CA ASN A 349 52.25 33.44 9.99
C ASN A 349 51.96 33.27 11.48
N LYS A 350 52.94 32.75 12.22
CA LYS A 350 52.83 32.47 13.65
C LYS A 350 54.17 32.66 14.36
N LEU A 351 54.11 32.84 15.68
CA LEU A 351 55.28 32.76 16.55
C LEU A 351 55.35 31.36 17.14
N MET A 352 56.43 30.64 16.87
CA MET A 352 56.70 29.33 17.47
C MET A 352 57.52 29.51 18.75
N GLN A 353 57.19 28.76 19.80
CA GLN A 353 58.04 28.61 20.96
C GLN A 353 58.36 27.14 21.20
N LEU A 354 59.64 26.82 21.39
CA LEU A 354 60.11 25.48 21.69
C LEU A 354 60.31 25.29 23.20
N ASP A 355 59.82 24.16 23.68
CA ASP A 355 59.86 23.72 25.05
C ASP A 355 60.55 22.36 25.13
N PHE A 356 61.56 22.25 25.99
CA PHE A 356 62.22 20.97 26.24
C PHE A 356 61.98 20.54 27.68
N ILE A 357 61.69 19.26 27.88
CA ILE A 357 61.76 18.61 29.19
C ILE A 357 62.94 17.66 29.12
N VAL A 358 64.01 18.06 29.80
CA VAL A 358 65.29 17.35 29.81
C VAL A 358 65.44 16.66 31.17
N PRO A 359 65.55 15.32 31.20
CA PRO A 359 65.88 14.59 32.41
C PRO A 359 67.18 15.09 33.07
N SER A 360 67.21 15.14 34.41
CA SER A 360 68.33 15.72 35.18
C SER A 360 69.67 15.00 35.01
N ASP A 361 69.62 13.77 34.52
CA ASP A 361 70.75 12.90 34.28
C ASP A 361 71.38 13.09 32.89
N ILE A 362 70.76 13.89 32.01
CA ILE A 362 71.35 14.25 30.72
C ILE A 362 72.16 15.54 30.89
N THR A 363 73.44 15.46 30.51
CA THR A 363 74.38 16.59 30.60
C THR A 363 75.06 16.84 29.26
N GLY A 364 75.27 18.11 28.93
CA GLY A 364 75.90 18.52 27.67
C GLY A 364 75.14 19.66 26.99
N LEU A 365 75.80 20.30 26.02
CA LEU A 365 75.19 21.30 25.14
C LEU A 365 74.64 20.60 23.90
N TRP A 366 73.49 21.03 23.41
CA TRP A 366 72.95 20.61 22.11
C TRP A 366 72.72 21.84 21.26
N THR A 367 72.77 21.70 19.95
CA THR A 367 72.41 22.76 19.02
C THR A 367 71.08 22.44 18.37
N ILE A 368 70.14 23.38 18.48
CA ILE A 368 68.83 23.33 17.86
C ILE A 368 68.87 24.26 16.65
N TYR A 369 68.54 23.70 15.49
CA TYR A 369 68.36 24.44 14.26
C TYR A 369 66.87 24.45 13.91
N VAL A 370 66.34 25.60 13.54
CA VAL A 370 64.98 25.72 12.99
C VAL A 370 65.09 26.25 11.57
N TYR A 371 64.48 25.54 10.63
CA TYR A 371 64.47 25.85 9.22
C TYR A 371 63.07 26.25 8.77
N ASP A 372 63.01 27.18 7.84
CA ASP A 372 61.78 27.52 7.11
C ASP A 372 61.46 26.48 6.00
N PRO A 373 60.32 26.62 5.30
CA PRO A 373 59.95 25.72 4.21
C PRO A 373 60.92 25.67 3.02
N ASP A 374 61.82 26.64 2.89
CA ASP A 374 62.85 26.66 1.85
C ASP A 374 64.20 26.10 2.37
N MET A 375 64.19 25.42 3.53
CA MET A 375 65.37 24.90 4.23
C MET A 375 66.40 25.99 4.61
N THR A 376 65.94 27.23 4.80
CA THR A 376 66.78 28.32 5.30
C THR A 376 66.73 28.35 6.82
N ILE A 377 67.89 28.49 7.48
CA ILE A 377 67.98 28.56 8.94
C ILE A 377 67.33 29.87 9.42
N LEU A 378 66.29 29.75 10.25
CA LEU A 378 65.64 30.85 10.96
C LEU A 378 66.23 31.08 12.34
N SER A 379 66.63 30.00 13.01
CA SER A 379 67.23 30.06 14.34
C SER A 379 68.28 28.98 14.49
N GLN A 380 69.39 29.33 15.13
CA GLN A 380 70.41 28.39 15.60
C GLN A 380 70.74 28.77 17.04
N THR A 381 70.43 27.88 17.97
CA THR A 381 70.57 28.16 19.40
C THR A 381 71.17 26.94 20.09
N ASN A 382 72.11 27.18 21.01
CA ASN A 382 72.56 26.12 21.90
C ASN A 382 71.60 26.04 23.07
N TRP A 383 71.10 24.85 23.38
CA TRP A 383 70.24 24.68 24.53
C TRP A 383 71.06 24.69 25.82
N ASP A 384 70.75 25.64 26.70
CA ASP A 384 71.11 25.61 28.11
C ASP A 384 69.81 25.64 28.94
N SER A 385 69.73 24.75 29.93
CA SER A 385 68.65 24.63 30.91
C SER A 385 68.32 25.92 31.68
N SER A 386 69.17 26.94 31.59
CA SER A 386 69.07 28.22 32.30
C SER A 386 68.40 29.35 31.50
N GLU A 387 68.14 29.18 30.20
CA GLU A 387 67.71 30.28 29.30
C GLU A 387 66.19 30.32 29.01
N SER A 388 65.73 31.52 28.64
CA SER A 388 64.38 31.75 28.13
C SER A 388 64.16 31.02 26.80
N LYS A 389 63.09 30.24 26.73
CA LYS A 389 62.64 29.51 25.53
C LYS A 389 62.59 30.41 24.28
N PRO A 390 63.30 30.07 23.18
CA PRO A 390 63.38 30.92 22.01
C PRO A 390 62.01 31.06 21.34
N VAL A 391 61.62 32.29 21.03
CA VAL A 391 60.43 32.61 20.23
C VAL A 391 60.87 32.87 18.79
N ILE A 392 60.45 32.00 17.89
CA ILE A 392 60.91 31.95 16.51
C ILE A 392 59.80 32.46 15.59
N PRO A 393 60.02 33.55 14.86
CA PRO A 393 59.02 34.07 13.94
C PRO A 393 58.94 33.22 12.67
N CYS A 394 57.82 32.51 12.47
CA CYS A 394 57.52 31.70 11.29
C CYS A 394 56.59 32.46 10.30
N ASN A 395 57.13 32.99 9.20
CA ASN A 395 56.45 33.91 8.28
C ASN A 395 56.10 33.33 6.90
N LYS A 396 56.11 32.01 6.74
CA LYS A 396 55.80 31.28 5.51
C LYS A 396 54.78 30.20 5.79
N THR A 397 53.97 29.87 4.78
CA THR A 397 53.12 28.68 4.78
C THR A 397 53.95 27.49 4.29
N GLY A 398 53.92 26.37 5.00
CA GLY A 398 54.67 25.18 4.63
C GLY A 398 55.17 24.37 5.81
N TYR A 399 55.98 23.35 5.51
CA TYR A 399 56.68 22.56 6.52
C TYR A 399 57.89 23.32 7.04
N TYR A 400 57.95 23.50 8.34
CA TYR A 400 59.14 23.92 9.07
C TYR A 400 59.84 22.68 9.60
N TYR A 401 61.17 22.76 9.72
CA TYR A 401 61.99 21.65 10.20
C TYR A 401 62.77 22.06 11.42
N ILE A 402 62.89 21.16 12.38
CA ILE A 402 63.74 21.31 13.56
C ILE A 402 64.76 20.19 13.50
N ARG A 403 66.04 20.55 13.61
CA ARG A 403 67.13 19.58 13.74
C ARG A 403 67.80 19.76 15.08
N ILE A 404 68.02 18.68 15.79
CA ILE A 404 68.76 18.68 17.06
C ILE A 404 70.03 17.86 16.88
N THR A 405 71.16 18.41 17.31
CA THR A 405 72.47 17.75 17.22
C THR A 405 73.25 17.91 18.52
N ALA A 406 74.04 16.90 18.90
CA ALA A 406 74.97 17.01 20.02
C ALA A 406 76.09 18.05 19.73
N PHE A 407 76.45 18.89 20.72
CA PHE A 407 77.44 19.96 20.53
C PHE A 407 78.91 19.51 20.63
N SER A 408 79.23 18.45 21.41
CA SER A 408 80.64 18.01 21.59
C SER A 408 80.83 16.65 22.30
N ASN A 409 82.08 16.15 22.28
CA ASN A 409 82.59 14.91 22.91
C ASN A 409 82.36 14.74 24.44
N GLY A 410 81.70 15.68 25.11
CA GLY A 410 81.35 15.61 26.54
C GLY A 410 79.94 15.08 26.82
N PHE A 411 79.24 14.60 25.80
CA PHE A 411 77.89 14.05 25.93
C PHE A 411 77.91 12.74 26.72
N MET A 412 77.34 12.73 27.92
CA MET A 412 77.13 11.50 28.68
C MET A 412 75.74 10.94 28.37
N HIS A 413 75.75 9.76 27.78
CA HIS A 413 74.58 8.96 27.46
C HIS A 413 74.09 8.21 28.70
N ASN A 414 72.88 8.54 29.15
CA ASN A 414 72.08 7.62 29.95
C ASN A 414 70.84 7.19 29.13
N ASP A 415 70.18 6.11 29.51
CA ASP A 415 69.02 5.52 28.81
C ASP A 415 67.73 6.38 28.85
N SER A 416 67.85 7.68 29.13
CA SER A 416 66.75 8.63 29.33
C SER A 416 66.35 9.31 28.03
N PHE A 417 65.04 9.51 27.83
CA PHE A 417 64.47 10.22 26.66
C PHE A 417 64.30 11.72 26.95
N VAL A 418 64.62 12.56 25.97
CA VAL A 418 64.31 14.00 26.00
C VAL A 418 62.93 14.21 25.40
N GLN A 419 62.12 15.11 25.96
CA GLN A 419 60.87 15.52 25.34
C GLN A 419 61.03 16.89 24.69
N ILE A 420 60.72 16.98 23.40
CA ILE A 420 60.47 18.25 22.70
C ILE A 420 58.97 18.50 22.63
N LYS A 421 58.57 19.71 22.95
CA LYS A 421 57.22 20.22 22.77
C LYS A 421 57.31 21.57 22.09
N PHE A 422 56.32 21.92 21.27
CA PHE A 422 56.23 23.27 20.75
C PHE A 422 54.82 23.83 20.95
N THR A 423 54.77 25.16 21.01
CA THR A 423 53.54 25.92 21.04
C THR A 423 53.57 26.96 19.94
N ILE A 424 52.40 27.28 19.41
CA ILE A 424 52.24 28.28 18.38
C ILE A 424 51.34 29.39 18.95
N SER A 425 51.77 30.64 18.84
CA SER A 425 50.98 31.80 19.22
C SER A 425 50.68 32.70 18.02
N PRO A 426 49.57 33.47 18.05
CA PRO A 426 49.29 34.47 17.03
C PRO A 426 50.44 35.44 16.89
N TRP A 427 50.79 35.76 15.64
CA TRP A 427 51.68 36.86 15.35
C TRP A 427 50.92 38.18 15.53
N ASN A 428 50.82 38.65 16.77
CA ASN A 428 50.23 39.95 17.06
C ASN A 428 51.25 41.03 16.71
N PHE A 429 50.89 41.90 15.77
CA PHE A 429 51.65 43.11 15.44
C PHE A 429 51.46 44.19 16.51
#